data_AF-A0A940QKJ4-F1
#
_entry.id   AF-A0A940QKJ4-F1
#
_cell.length_a   1.000
_cell.length_b   1.000
_cell.length_c   1.000
_cell.angle_alpha   90.00
_cell.angle_beta   90.00
_cell.angle_gamma   90.00
#
_symmetry.space_group_name_H-M   'P 1'
#
loop_
_entity.id
_entity.type
_entity.pdbx_description
1 polymer ?
#
loop_
_entity_poly.entity_id
_entity_poly.type
_entity_poly.pdbx_seq_one_letter_code
_entity_poly.pdbx_strand_id
1 'polypeptide(L)'
;MYEGFLPVTKKEMEELGIEQFDFIYITGDAYVDHPSFGAAIVTRLIEAMGFTVGIISQPDWRSDRDFRRFGRPKYAFLVSSGNIDSMVAHYTAAKRKRSEDAYSPGGVAGKRPDRAVIVYCQKLREYFGDVPIAIGGLEAS
;
A
#
# COMPACT_ATOMS: atom_id res chain seq x y z
N MET A 1 5.99 20.30 -6.24
CA MET A 1 5.62 18.96 -6.72
C MET A 1 6.90 18.19 -6.90
N TYR A 2 6.98 16.99 -6.35
CA TYR A 2 8.18 16.16 -6.38
C TYR A 2 8.39 15.60 -7.79
N GLU A 3 9.51 15.95 -8.43
CA GLU A 3 9.92 15.40 -9.73
C GLU A 3 10.54 14.01 -9.52
N GLY A 4 9.72 12.97 -9.40
CA GLY A 4 10.17 11.59 -9.20
C GLY A 4 9.11 10.73 -8.53
N PHE A 5 9.42 9.48 -8.17
CA PHE A 5 8.51 8.58 -7.44
C PHE A 5 8.22 9.05 -6.01
N LEU A 6 7.00 8.84 -5.51
CA LEU A 6 6.73 9.06 -4.09
C LEU A 6 7.61 8.15 -3.20
N PRO A 7 8.01 8.59 -2.00
CA PRO A 7 8.92 7.84 -1.14
C PRO A 7 8.41 6.45 -0.78
N VAL A 8 9.25 5.44 -0.98
CA VAL A 8 8.99 4.03 -0.63
C VAL A 8 9.95 3.52 0.46
N THR A 9 10.99 4.27 0.79
CA THR A 9 12.01 3.94 1.79
C THR A 9 12.21 5.04 2.82
N LYS A 10 12.71 4.64 4.01
CA LYS A 10 13.06 5.60 5.07
C LYS A 10 14.19 6.55 4.65
N LYS A 11 15.11 6.08 3.79
CA LYS A 11 16.19 6.91 3.26
C LYS A 11 15.64 8.06 2.41
N GLU A 12 14.68 7.79 1.52
CA GLU A 12 14.03 8.85 0.72
C GLU A 12 13.24 9.83 1.60
N MET A 13 12.60 9.34 2.67
CA MET A 13 11.95 10.19 3.68
C MET A 13 12.94 11.15 4.34
N GLU A 14 14.12 10.66 4.73
CA GLU A 14 15.20 11.46 5.31
C GLU A 14 15.80 12.46 4.31
N GLU A 15 16.05 12.04 3.06
CA GLU A 15 16.57 12.90 1.98
C GLU A 15 15.61 14.05 1.64
N LEU A 16 14.30 13.83 1.82
CA LEU A 16 13.27 14.86 1.63
C LEU A 16 13.03 15.73 2.87
N GLY A 17 13.71 15.48 3.98
CA GLY A 17 13.51 16.20 5.24
C GLY A 17 12.11 16.00 5.82
N ILE A 18 11.43 14.89 5.50
CA ILE A 18 10.10 14.59 6.03
C ILE A 18 10.27 13.90 7.39
N GLU A 19 9.91 14.57 8.46
CA GLU A 19 9.94 13.98 9.81
C GLU A 19 8.76 13.02 10.05
N GLN A 20 7.61 13.32 9.45
CA GLN A 20 6.39 12.54 9.55
C GLN A 20 5.54 12.73 8.29
N PHE A 21 5.07 11.64 7.68
CA PHE A 21 4.12 11.72 6.57
C PHE A 21 2.73 12.10 7.05
N ASP A 22 2.03 12.92 6.26
CA ASP A 22 0.61 13.23 6.47
C ASP A 22 -0.25 11.98 6.31
N PHE A 23 0.03 11.22 5.24
CA PHE A 23 -0.61 9.95 4.93
C PHE A 23 0.42 8.86 4.60
N ILE A 24 0.11 7.63 4.96
CA ILE A 24 0.86 6.45 4.49
C ILE A 24 -0.09 5.56 3.71
N TYR A 25 0.24 5.28 2.45
CA TYR A 25 -0.55 4.45 1.55
C TYR A 25 -0.01 3.02 1.53
N ILE A 26 -0.84 2.05 1.88
CA ILE A 26 -0.55 0.62 1.85
C ILE A 26 -1.26 -0.01 0.63
N THR A 27 -0.50 -0.70 -0.21
CA THR A 27 -1.04 -1.41 -1.38
C THR A 27 -0.60 -2.87 -1.43
N GLY A 28 -1.50 -3.76 -1.86
CA GLY A 28 -1.19 -5.17 -2.14
C GLY A 28 -0.51 -5.43 -3.50
N ASP A 29 -0.41 -4.41 -4.36
CA ASP A 29 0.34 -4.46 -5.62
C ASP A 29 1.77 -3.92 -5.45
N ALA A 30 2.62 -4.19 -6.43
CA ALA A 30 3.81 -3.37 -6.68
C ALA A 30 3.42 -1.90 -6.82
N TYR A 31 4.30 -0.99 -6.37
CA TYR A 31 4.08 0.42 -6.64
C TYR A 31 4.47 0.74 -8.09
N VAL A 32 3.48 1.19 -8.86
CA VAL A 32 3.65 1.68 -10.22
C VAL A 32 3.04 3.08 -10.28
N ASP A 33 3.89 4.07 -10.50
CA ASP A 33 3.51 5.49 -10.53
C ASP A 33 3.08 5.87 -11.95
N HIS A 34 1.92 5.33 -12.36
CA HIS A 34 1.35 5.55 -13.69
C HIS A 34 -0.16 5.77 -13.57
N PRO A 35 -0.77 6.70 -14.34
CA PRO A 35 -2.19 7.04 -14.21
C PRO A 35 -3.17 5.89 -14.52
N SER A 36 -2.70 4.75 -15.03
CA SER A 36 -3.54 3.54 -15.15
C SER A 36 -3.70 2.77 -13.83
N PHE A 37 -3.00 3.18 -12.76
CA PHE A 37 -3.03 2.56 -11.44
C PHE A 37 -3.76 3.50 -10.47
N GLY A 38 -4.84 3.02 -9.87
CA GLY A 38 -5.66 3.86 -8.98
C GLY A 38 -4.88 4.43 -7.80
N ALA A 39 -3.93 3.66 -7.26
CA ALA A 39 -3.04 4.12 -6.18
C ALA A 39 -2.26 5.39 -6.59
N ALA A 40 -1.70 5.43 -7.81
CA ALA A 40 -0.94 6.58 -8.29
C ALA A 40 -1.83 7.82 -8.43
N ILE A 41 -3.06 7.67 -8.96
CA ILE A 41 -4.00 8.80 -9.08
C ILE A 41 -4.30 9.39 -7.69
N VAL A 42 -4.64 8.55 -6.73
CA VAL A 42 -5.03 8.99 -5.37
C VAL A 42 -3.85 9.67 -4.68
N THR A 43 -2.67 9.03 -4.68
CA THR A 43 -1.51 9.56 -3.94
C THR A 43 -0.95 10.82 -4.57
N ARG A 44 -0.97 10.94 -5.91
CA ARG A 44 -0.59 12.16 -6.63
C ARG A 44 -1.57 13.29 -6.45
N LEU A 45 -2.87 13.00 -6.36
CA LEU A 45 -3.85 14.03 -6.02
C LEU A 45 -3.60 14.59 -4.62
N ILE A 46 -3.35 13.72 -3.63
CA ILE A 46 -3.01 14.14 -2.26
C ILE A 46 -1.73 14.98 -2.23
N GLU A 47 -0.70 14.57 -2.97
CA GLU A 47 0.55 15.34 -3.12
C GLU A 47 0.30 16.71 -3.77
N ALA A 48 -0.52 16.77 -4.84
CA ALA A 48 -0.90 18.01 -5.51
C ALA A 48 -1.66 18.98 -4.60
N MET A 49 -2.36 18.46 -3.59
CA MET A 49 -3.04 19.24 -2.55
C MET A 49 -2.08 19.75 -1.46
N GLY A 50 -0.78 19.45 -1.55
CA GLY A 50 0.26 19.94 -0.64
C GLY A 50 0.53 19.03 0.57
N PHE A 51 0.03 17.79 0.57
CA PHE A 51 0.29 16.83 1.64
C PHE A 51 1.41 15.85 1.28
N THR A 52 2.09 15.34 2.31
CA THR A 52 3.15 14.34 2.17
C THR A 52 2.58 12.91 2.23
N VAL A 53 3.06 12.04 1.33
CA VAL A 53 2.59 10.64 1.26
C VAL A 53 3.77 9.68 1.16
N GLY A 54 3.82 8.69 2.05
CA GLY A 54 4.75 7.56 1.96
C GLY A 54 4.04 6.31 1.44
N ILE A 55 4.69 5.52 0.58
CA ILE A 55 4.12 4.32 -0.04
C ILE A 55 4.75 3.05 0.54
N ILE A 56 3.92 2.13 1.02
CA ILE A 56 4.34 0.77 1.38
C ILE A 56 3.62 -0.21 0.47
N SER A 57 4.35 -0.72 -0.51
CA SER A 57 3.88 -1.74 -1.45
C SER A 57 4.21 -3.14 -0.97
N GLN A 58 3.25 -4.05 -1.09
CA GLN A 58 3.34 -5.48 -0.75
C GLN A 58 4.04 -5.74 0.59
N PRO A 59 3.59 -5.11 1.71
CA PRO A 59 4.23 -5.35 2.99
C PRO A 59 4.13 -6.82 3.38
N ASP A 60 5.21 -7.37 3.93
CA ASP A 60 5.18 -8.72 4.47
C ASP A 60 4.35 -8.76 5.75
N TRP A 61 3.11 -9.25 5.66
CA TRP A 61 2.16 -9.37 6.76
C TRP A 61 2.56 -10.37 7.84
N ARG A 62 3.63 -11.14 7.62
CA ARG A 62 4.21 -12.04 8.61
C ARG A 62 5.16 -11.33 9.57
N SER A 63 5.50 -10.07 9.29
CA SER A 63 6.42 -9.26 10.08
C SER A 63 5.84 -7.86 10.31
N ASP A 64 6.35 -7.16 11.31
CA ASP A 64 6.03 -5.76 11.60
C ASP A 64 6.91 -4.76 10.84
N ARG A 65 8.06 -5.21 10.30
CA ARG A 65 9.10 -4.38 9.69
C ARG A 65 8.55 -3.39 8.66
N ASP A 66 7.75 -3.88 7.72
CA ASP A 66 7.27 -3.04 6.62
C ASP A 66 6.19 -2.07 7.09
N PHE A 67 5.26 -2.51 7.96
CA PHE A 67 4.21 -1.65 8.51
C PHE A 67 4.75 -0.54 9.42
N ARG A 68 5.90 -0.78 10.06
CA ARG A 68 6.56 0.20 10.93
C ARG A 68 7.58 1.09 10.22
N ARG A 69 7.87 0.85 8.93
CA ARG A 69 8.92 1.52 8.15
C ARG A 69 8.92 3.04 8.29
N PHE A 70 7.74 3.65 8.22
CA PHE A 70 7.54 5.10 8.27
C PHE A 70 6.96 5.61 9.60
N GLY A 71 6.72 4.73 10.57
CA GLY A 71 6.07 5.10 11.82
C GLY A 71 4.61 5.52 11.66
N ARG A 72 4.15 6.41 12.56
CA ARG A 72 2.76 6.87 12.64
C ARG A 72 2.53 8.05 11.68
N PRO A 73 1.53 8.00 10.77
CA PRO A 73 1.16 9.13 9.95
C PRO A 73 0.44 10.19 10.78
N LYS A 74 0.46 11.44 10.31
CA LYS A 74 -0.21 12.55 10.99
C LYS A 74 -1.73 12.43 10.94
N TYR A 75 -2.30 12.03 9.80
CA TYR A 75 -3.75 11.98 9.61
C TYR A 75 -4.29 10.56 9.49
N ALA A 76 -3.81 9.76 8.54
CA ALA A 76 -4.38 8.43 8.32
C ALA A 76 -3.45 7.47 7.56
N PHE A 77 -3.72 6.18 7.74
CA PHE A 77 -3.33 5.17 6.75
C PHE A 77 -4.41 5.05 5.68
N LEU A 78 -3.98 4.91 4.43
CA LEU A 78 -4.84 4.63 3.28
C LEU A 78 -4.53 3.20 2.83
N VAL A 79 -5.52 2.34 2.69
CA VAL A 79 -5.30 0.90 2.45
C VAL A 79 -6.11 0.41 1.26
N SER A 80 -5.44 -0.32 0.36
CA SER A 80 -6.05 -0.99 -0.77
C SER A 80 -5.39 -2.34 -1.05
N SER A 81 -6.14 -3.31 -1.60
CA SER A 81 -5.57 -4.57 -2.08
C SER A 81 -4.74 -4.42 -3.35
N GLY A 82 -4.79 -3.25 -4.01
CA GLY A 82 -4.25 -3.01 -5.34
C GLY A 82 -5.36 -2.85 -6.38
N ASN A 83 -5.03 -3.07 -7.65
CA ASN A 83 -5.95 -2.94 -8.77
C ASN A 83 -6.97 -4.10 -8.86
N ILE A 84 -6.71 -5.20 -8.17
CA ILE A 84 -7.57 -6.38 -8.15
C ILE A 84 -7.79 -6.86 -6.71
N ASP A 85 -8.89 -7.57 -6.48
CA ASP A 85 -9.13 -8.28 -5.22
C ASP A 85 -8.05 -9.36 -5.00
N SER A 86 -7.58 -9.51 -3.76
CA SER A 86 -6.44 -10.39 -3.45
C SER A 86 -6.77 -11.87 -3.62
N MET A 87 -8.03 -12.26 -3.38
CA MET A 87 -8.49 -13.63 -3.67
C MET A 87 -8.53 -13.85 -5.18
N VAL A 88 -8.98 -12.86 -5.95
CA VAL A 88 -8.95 -12.96 -7.41
C VAL A 88 -7.51 -12.98 -7.91
N ALA A 89 -6.56 -12.28 -7.29
CA ALA A 89 -5.14 -12.38 -7.64
C ALA A 89 -4.60 -13.81 -7.41
N HIS A 90 -4.94 -14.43 -6.28
CA HIS A 90 -4.43 -15.74 -5.91
C HIS A 90 -5.16 -16.93 -6.52
N TYR A 91 -6.43 -16.80 -6.90
CA TYR A 91 -7.26 -17.93 -7.32
C TYR A 91 -7.98 -17.69 -8.64
N THR A 92 -8.16 -18.76 -9.41
CA THR A 92 -9.06 -18.77 -10.57
C THR A 92 -10.53 -18.79 -10.11
N ALA A 93 -11.46 -18.57 -11.04
CA ALA A 93 -12.90 -18.70 -10.76
C ALA A 93 -13.27 -20.10 -10.21
N ALA A 94 -12.52 -21.13 -10.60
CA ALA A 94 -12.66 -22.49 -10.08
C ALA A 94 -11.90 -22.74 -8.75
N LYS A 95 -11.47 -21.68 -8.06
CA LYS A 95 -10.71 -21.70 -6.79
C LYS A 95 -9.36 -22.43 -6.85
N ARG A 96 -8.77 -22.57 -8.04
CA ARG A 96 -7.41 -23.11 -8.17
C ARG A 96 -6.41 -22.00 -7.93
N LYS A 97 -5.36 -22.29 -7.16
CA LYS A 97 -4.28 -21.33 -6.88
C LYS A 97 -3.51 -20.99 -8.16
N ARG A 98 -3.24 -19.71 -8.39
CA ARG A 98 -2.38 -19.23 -9.48
C ARG A 98 -0.92 -19.36 -9.09
N SER A 99 -0.07 -19.66 -10.06
CA SER A 99 1.39 -19.71 -9.91
C SER A 99 2.03 -18.33 -9.98
N GLU A 100 1.35 -17.36 -10.57
CA GLU A 100 1.85 -16.02 -10.88
C GLU A 100 0.89 -14.94 -10.39
N ASP A 101 1.44 -13.76 -10.10
CA ASP A 101 0.70 -12.55 -9.78
C ASP A 101 1.20 -11.39 -10.67
N ALA A 102 0.36 -11.00 -11.63
CA ALA A 102 0.65 -9.98 -12.63
C ALA A 102 0.96 -8.58 -12.03
N TYR A 103 0.55 -8.32 -10.79
CA TYR A 103 0.82 -7.04 -10.12
C TYR A 103 1.92 -7.15 -9.06
N SER A 104 2.61 -8.29 -8.98
CA SER A 104 3.80 -8.45 -8.16
C SER A 104 5.08 -8.28 -9.00
N PRO A 105 6.17 -7.71 -8.46
CA PRO A 105 7.42 -7.59 -9.19
C PRO A 105 7.90 -8.95 -9.70
N GLY A 106 8.18 -9.05 -11.00
CA GLY A 106 8.60 -10.28 -11.65
C GLY A 106 7.54 -11.38 -11.72
N GLY A 107 6.25 -11.07 -11.52
CA GLY A 107 5.17 -12.05 -11.57
C GLY A 107 5.10 -12.98 -10.36
N VAL A 108 5.88 -12.71 -9.31
CA VAL A 108 6.05 -13.62 -8.17
C VAL A 108 4.78 -13.69 -7.31
N ALA A 109 4.16 -14.87 -7.25
CA ALA A 109 2.98 -15.07 -6.41
C ALA A 109 3.29 -15.06 -4.90
N GLY A 110 2.26 -14.80 -4.09
CA GLY A 110 2.33 -14.91 -2.63
C GLY A 110 2.97 -13.70 -1.93
N LYS A 111 3.06 -12.56 -2.61
CA LYS A 111 3.58 -11.28 -2.07
C LYS A 111 2.52 -10.44 -1.35
N ARG A 112 1.25 -10.83 -1.41
CA ARG A 112 0.15 -10.27 -0.62
C ARG A 112 -0.60 -11.39 0.12
N PRO A 113 -1.33 -11.11 1.21
CA PRO A 113 -2.21 -12.10 1.84
C PRO A 113 -3.54 -12.24 1.10
N ASP A 114 -4.25 -13.33 1.36
CA ASP A 114 -5.70 -13.42 1.12
C ASP A 114 -6.43 -12.38 1.98
N ARG A 115 -7.42 -11.69 1.41
CA ARG A 115 -8.12 -10.56 2.06
C ARG A 115 -7.16 -9.48 2.53
N ALA A 116 -6.28 -9.05 1.63
CA ALA A 116 -5.20 -8.10 1.89
C ALA A 116 -5.64 -6.85 2.68
N VAL A 117 -6.75 -6.20 2.30
CA VAL A 117 -7.27 -5.01 3.00
C VAL A 117 -7.52 -5.31 4.48
N ILE A 118 -8.20 -6.41 4.79
CA ILE A 118 -8.52 -6.79 6.17
C ILE A 118 -7.25 -7.07 6.96
N VAL A 119 -6.34 -7.88 6.40
CA VAL A 119 -5.08 -8.25 7.05
C VAL A 119 -4.21 -7.02 7.32
N TYR A 120 -4.06 -6.14 6.33
CA TYR A 120 -3.28 -4.91 6.49
C TYR A 120 -3.91 -3.97 7.52
N CYS A 121 -5.25 -3.81 7.51
CA CYS A 121 -5.93 -3.01 8.53
C CYS A 121 -5.71 -3.57 9.95
N GLN A 122 -5.81 -4.89 10.13
CA GLN A 122 -5.55 -5.54 11.40
C GLN A 122 -4.12 -5.28 11.89
N LYS A 123 -3.12 -5.42 11.01
CA LYS A 123 -1.72 -5.12 11.34
C LYS A 123 -1.52 -3.66 11.74
N LEU A 124 -2.14 -2.74 11.02
CA LEU A 124 -2.09 -1.32 11.37
C LEU A 124 -2.79 -1.03 12.72
N ARG A 125 -3.88 -1.72 13.06
CA ARG A 125 -4.51 -1.61 14.39
C ARG A 125 -3.60 -2.14 15.48
N GLU A 126 -2.96 -3.29 15.26
CA GLU A 126 -2.02 -3.91 16.18
C GLU A 126 -0.85 -2.96 16.53
N TYR A 127 -0.32 -2.24 15.55
CA TYR A 127 0.88 -1.42 15.74
C TYR A 127 0.62 0.05 16.05
N PHE A 128 -0.52 0.60 15.63
CA PHE A 128 -0.78 2.03 15.72
C PHE A 128 -2.10 2.39 16.42
N GLY A 129 -2.84 1.40 16.91
CA GLY A 129 -4.01 1.60 17.77
C GLY A 129 -5.14 2.35 17.09
N ASP A 130 -5.25 3.64 17.38
CA ASP A 130 -6.38 4.51 17.04
C ASP A 130 -6.19 5.34 15.76
N VAL A 131 -5.01 5.30 15.11
CA VAL A 131 -4.75 6.10 13.88
C VAL A 131 -5.85 5.88 12.85
N PRO A 132 -6.50 6.89 12.27
CA PRO A 132 -7.52 6.66 11.25
C PRO A 132 -7.06 5.75 10.09
N ILE A 133 -7.91 4.83 9.64
CA ILE A 133 -7.72 4.06 8.40
C ILE A 133 -8.87 4.39 7.45
N ALA A 134 -8.51 4.78 6.23
CA ALA A 134 -9.46 4.77 5.11
C ALA A 134 -9.12 3.59 4.18
N ILE A 135 -10.13 2.81 3.82
CA ILE A 135 -10.01 1.69 2.89
C ILE A 135 -10.63 2.04 1.54
N GLY A 136 -10.11 1.46 0.46
CA GLY A 136 -10.66 1.64 -0.88
C GLY A 136 -10.15 0.61 -1.89
N GLY A 137 -10.65 0.72 -3.11
CA GLY A 137 -10.38 -0.23 -4.19
C GLY A 137 -11.37 -1.41 -4.21
N LEU A 138 -11.15 -2.33 -5.15
CA LEU A 138 -12.13 -3.36 -5.51
C LEU A 138 -12.45 -4.33 -4.37
N GLU A 139 -11.46 -4.66 -3.52
CA GLU A 139 -11.67 -5.57 -2.37
C GLU A 139 -12.44 -4.92 -1.21
N ALA A 140 -12.51 -3.58 -1.17
CA ALA A 140 -13.23 -2.85 -0.13
C ALA A 140 -14.69 -2.52 -0.51
N SER A 141 -15.11 -2.80 -1.74
CA SER A 141 -16.44 -2.52 -2.29
C SER A 141 -17.29 -3.78 -2.41
#